data_AF-A0A7S8EBH0-F1
#
_entry.id   AF-A0A7S8EBH0-F1
#
_cell.length_a   1.000
_cell.length_b   1.000
_cell.length_c   1.000
_cell.angle_alpha   90.00
_cell.angle_beta   90.00
_cell.angle_gamma   90.00
#
_symmetry.space_group_name_H-M   'P 1'
#
loop_
_entity.id
_entity.type
_entity.pdbx_description
1 polymer ?
#
loop_
_entity_poly.entity_id
_entity_poly.type
_entity_poly.pdbx_seq_one_letter_code
_entity_poly.pdbx_strand_id
1 'polypeptide(L)'
;MFKRMTVLCILLLFSAAGYAQNDSRDFNGYRWYDDGISFTYPLSVAEDAIARFTPATADTPEEVKVIFQNYHNDEGWLDTGAEISVIPASSLRSDISYFSNLLADFANGIEEAQQQLINPTPGMTSVVAQVAPLDFQTGSGVRFVLEMQDRQGASNISYRFIGMTADDGYLISAIFPFTAMEFKDIAVSDAQSLDILTASDFTPDLTTLDALIGTLSVTPPATMILTTQANGDVSYGGIAFAYDPTLAYRVEVDAVEPITGAEAEQSMFGATPGYTLFSFVGYPTDNIGHQPQMFVMPVSEFPAEDQPYGLRLGELQNFLAAKPELHSRSATSNPDDALPILPILNAAQTIVSQPEYLRFGSGEGVRYIAYYSQSAEPLTANDLFYVYTGLSDDGQYVVSAIFPLFAGFLPQGRTVYEIADIDQFMMNYRTYLDGVLLQINVMDSSAYSPNIQLLDALVASITVH
;
A
#
# COMPACT_ATOMS: atom_id res chain seq x y z
N MET A 1 56.17 6.59 24.34
CA MET A 1 56.70 5.79 23.22
C MET A 1 56.20 4.36 23.42
N PHE A 2 55.43 3.84 22.45
CA PHE A 2 54.95 2.45 22.29
C PHE A 2 53.89 1.85 23.25
N LYS A 3 52.68 1.70 22.69
CA LYS A 3 51.60 0.74 22.97
C LYS A 3 51.94 -0.64 22.38
N ARG A 4 51.53 -1.73 23.07
CA ARG A 4 51.06 -3.09 22.63
C ARG A 4 51.28 -4.07 23.82
N MET A 5 50.31 -4.84 24.34
CA MET A 5 49.58 -6.04 23.85
C MET A 5 48.45 -6.36 24.88
N THR A 6 47.18 -6.65 24.52
CA THR A 6 46.54 -7.93 24.05
C THR A 6 46.24 -8.96 25.16
N VAL A 7 44.94 -9.28 25.36
CA VAL A 7 44.23 -10.60 25.56
C VAL A 7 42.72 -10.26 25.65
N LEU A 8 41.81 -10.51 24.71
CA LEU A 8 41.19 -11.74 24.17
C LEU A 8 40.38 -12.60 25.18
N CYS A 9 39.05 -12.46 25.18
CA CYS A 9 38.12 -13.59 25.35
C CYS A 9 36.79 -13.31 24.63
N ILE A 10 36.48 -14.24 23.72
CA ILE A 10 35.25 -14.40 22.95
C ILE A 10 34.30 -15.26 23.80
N LEU A 11 33.01 -14.92 23.86
CA LEU A 11 31.94 -15.91 23.86
C LEU A 11 30.67 -15.32 23.23
N LEU A 12 30.31 -15.90 22.08
CA LEU A 12 29.04 -15.76 21.37
C LEU A 12 27.88 -16.38 22.17
N LEU A 13 26.71 -15.75 22.09
CA LEU A 13 25.41 -16.43 22.01
C LEU A 13 24.49 -15.60 21.09
N PHE A 14 23.85 -16.30 20.15
CA PHE A 14 23.09 -15.81 18.99
C PHE A 14 21.63 -15.45 19.31
N SER A 15 21.06 -14.64 18.40
CA SER A 15 19.64 -14.42 17.97
C SER A 15 19.27 -12.93 18.07
N ALA A 16 18.82 -12.22 17.04
CA ALA A 16 18.14 -12.60 15.79
C ALA A 16 18.70 -11.84 14.56
N ALA A 17 18.66 -12.51 13.41
CA ALA A 17 18.82 -11.94 12.07
C ALA A 17 17.64 -10.98 11.78
N GLY A 18 17.72 -9.94 10.97
CA GLY A 18 18.70 -9.56 9.95
C GLY A 18 17.94 -8.74 8.90
N TYR A 19 17.37 -7.60 9.31
CA TYR A 19 17.08 -6.50 8.40
C TYR A 19 18.42 -5.82 8.13
N ALA A 20 18.73 -5.48 6.88
CA ALA A 20 19.90 -4.66 6.59
C ALA A 20 19.61 -3.19 7.01
N GLN A 21 19.46 -2.96 8.32
CA GLN A 21 19.59 -1.64 8.92
C GLN A 21 21.00 -1.13 8.60
N ASN A 22 21.13 -0.19 7.68
CA ASN A 22 22.34 0.63 7.60
C ASN A 22 22.23 1.75 8.65
N ASP A 23 22.24 1.38 9.94
CA ASP A 23 22.45 2.34 11.03
C ASP A 23 23.91 2.81 10.96
N SER A 24 24.17 3.84 10.14
CA SER A 24 25.47 4.49 10.14
C SER A 24 25.50 5.48 11.31
N ARG A 25 26.12 5.06 12.41
CA ARG A 25 26.44 5.93 13.55
C ARG A 25 27.48 6.96 13.12
N ASP A 26 27.03 8.14 12.71
CA ASP A 26 27.89 9.31 12.66
C ASP A 26 27.67 10.17 13.91
N PHE A 27 28.73 10.78 14.42
CA PHE A 27 28.81 11.50 15.72
C PHE A 27 27.81 12.67 15.91
N ASN A 28 26.87 12.90 14.99
CA ASN A 28 25.89 14.00 15.00
C ASN A 28 24.40 13.57 14.93
N GLY A 29 24.06 12.28 14.91
CA GLY A 29 22.67 11.78 14.90
C GLY A 29 22.50 10.40 14.26
N TYR A 30 21.37 9.73 14.49
CA TYR A 30 20.99 8.49 13.81
C TYR A 30 20.40 8.82 12.45
N ARG A 31 20.88 8.16 11.38
CA ARG A 31 20.25 8.23 10.06
C ARG A 31 19.49 6.93 9.83
N TRP A 32 18.19 7.06 9.62
CA TRP A 32 17.32 5.93 9.29
C TRP A 32 17.03 5.90 7.79
N TYR A 33 17.00 4.71 7.18
CA TYR A 33 16.75 4.50 5.75
C TYR A 33 15.99 3.18 5.56
N ASP A 34 14.83 3.25 4.91
CA ASP A 34 14.03 2.11 4.46
C ASP A 34 13.12 2.57 3.32
N ASP A 35 13.11 1.84 2.19
CA ASP A 35 12.20 2.04 1.04
C ASP A 35 11.86 3.50 0.69
N GLY A 36 12.90 4.31 0.45
CA GLY A 36 12.73 5.70 -0.02
C GLY A 36 12.42 6.72 1.08
N ILE A 37 12.16 6.28 2.32
CA ILE A 37 11.99 7.14 3.50
C ILE A 37 13.33 7.26 4.25
N SER A 38 13.74 8.48 4.57
CA SER A 38 14.90 8.72 5.43
C SER A 38 14.75 9.98 6.27
N PHE A 39 15.37 9.98 7.45
CA PHE A 39 15.46 11.14 8.33
C PHE A 39 16.63 10.99 9.30
N THR A 40 16.98 12.07 10.00
CA THR A 40 18.00 12.10 11.04
C THR A 40 17.40 12.50 12.39
N TYR A 41 17.70 11.75 13.45
CA TYR A 41 17.20 12.07 14.79
C TYR A 41 18.31 11.94 15.88
N PRO A 42 18.27 12.77 16.93
CA PRO A 42 19.19 12.64 18.06
C PRO A 42 18.70 11.65 19.13
N LEU A 43 19.64 11.14 19.95
CA LEU A 43 19.37 10.31 21.14
C LEU A 43 18.36 10.92 22.12
N SER A 44 18.17 12.24 22.11
CA SER A 44 17.19 12.92 22.95
C SER A 44 15.75 12.69 22.52
N VAL A 45 15.52 12.14 21.32
CA VAL A 45 14.19 11.72 20.84
C VAL A 45 13.94 10.27 21.22
N ALA A 46 14.84 9.36 20.84
CA ALA A 46 14.82 7.96 21.26
C ALA A 46 16.19 7.29 21.05
N GLU A 47 16.38 6.12 21.66
CA GLU A 47 17.59 5.31 21.50
C GLU A 47 17.62 4.52 20.19
N ASP A 48 16.46 4.16 19.64
CA ASP A 48 16.29 3.44 18.37
C ASP A 48 14.95 3.79 17.68
N ALA A 49 14.84 3.45 16.39
CA ALA A 49 13.62 3.58 15.59
C ALA A 49 13.45 2.37 14.65
N ILE A 50 12.24 1.81 14.62
CA ILE A 50 11.89 0.65 13.78
C ILE A 50 10.75 1.00 12.83
N ALA A 51 10.80 0.56 11.57
CA ALA A 51 9.61 0.61 10.70
C ALA A 51 8.73 -0.62 10.91
N ARG A 52 7.43 -0.39 10.74
CA ARG A 52 6.39 -1.40 10.60
C ARG A 52 5.53 -1.02 9.42
N PHE A 53 5.50 -1.88 8.41
CA PHE A 53 4.55 -1.79 7.33
C PHE A 53 3.19 -2.32 7.79
N THR A 54 2.13 -1.56 7.51
CA THR A 54 0.74 -1.97 7.70
C THR A 54 0.06 -2.00 6.33
N PRO A 55 -0.29 -3.18 5.80
CA PRO A 55 -1.00 -3.27 4.53
C PRO A 55 -2.39 -2.64 4.64
N ALA A 56 -2.89 -2.10 3.53
CA ALA A 56 -4.26 -1.61 3.45
C ALA A 56 -5.27 -2.70 3.82
N THR A 57 -6.33 -2.30 4.53
CA THR A 57 -7.52 -3.12 4.76
C THR A 57 -8.77 -2.39 4.27
N ALA A 58 -9.94 -3.02 4.39
CA ALA A 58 -11.20 -2.33 4.09
C ALA A 58 -11.38 -1.05 4.92
N ASP A 59 -10.80 -0.98 6.13
CA ASP A 59 -11.03 0.10 7.10
C ASP A 59 -9.79 0.96 7.37
N THR A 60 -8.60 0.58 6.90
CA THR A 60 -7.33 1.28 7.16
C THR A 60 -6.52 1.46 5.87
N PRO A 61 -5.94 2.66 5.63
CA PRO A 61 -5.03 2.86 4.51
C PRO A 61 -3.77 2.02 4.67
N GLU A 62 -3.05 1.86 3.56
CA GLU A 62 -1.67 1.36 3.59
C GLU A 62 -0.80 2.41 4.30
N GLU A 63 0.12 1.96 5.15
CA GLU A 63 0.96 2.88 5.92
C GLU A 63 2.30 2.23 6.26
N VAL A 64 3.38 2.99 6.06
CA VAL A 64 4.67 2.71 6.70
C VAL A 64 4.73 3.53 7.98
N LYS A 65 4.82 2.84 9.12
CA LYS A 65 4.89 3.47 10.44
C LYS A 65 6.26 3.27 11.06
N VAL A 66 6.97 4.36 11.30
CA VAL A 66 8.23 4.39 12.03
C VAL A 66 7.94 4.62 13.51
N ILE A 67 8.31 3.68 14.36
CA ILE A 67 8.07 3.69 15.81
C ILE A 67 9.39 3.91 16.54
N PHE A 68 9.42 4.88 17.45
CA PHE A 68 10.62 5.23 18.23
C PHE A 68 10.63 4.50 19.58
N GLN A 69 11.77 3.92 19.96
CA GLN A 69 11.89 3.03 21.11
C GLN A 69 13.11 3.34 22.00
N ASN A 70 12.98 3.08 23.30
CA ASN A 70 14.07 3.21 24.29
C ASN A 70 14.35 1.86 24.96
N TYR A 71 15.61 1.57 25.26
CA TYR A 71 16.00 0.33 25.95
C TYR A 71 15.94 0.49 27.47
N HIS A 72 15.14 -0.35 28.11
CA HIS A 72 15.07 -0.48 29.56
C HIS A 72 15.76 -1.76 30.03
N ASN A 73 16.65 -1.65 31.02
CA ASN A 73 17.45 -2.77 31.50
C ASN A 73 16.62 -4.00 31.94
N ASP A 74 15.43 -3.77 32.48
CA ASP A 74 14.56 -4.82 33.03
C ASP A 74 13.44 -5.26 32.07
N GLU A 75 13.08 -4.42 31.09
CA GLU A 75 11.88 -4.59 30.26
C GLU A 75 12.21 -4.70 28.75
N GLY A 76 13.46 -4.48 28.36
CA GLY A 76 13.90 -4.50 26.97
C GLY A 76 13.52 -3.22 26.22
N TRP A 77 13.34 -3.34 24.90
CA TRP A 77 12.92 -2.21 24.05
C TRP A 77 11.45 -1.89 24.28
N LEU A 78 11.17 -0.64 24.67
CA LEU A 78 9.82 -0.13 24.90
C LEU A 78 9.49 1.00 23.93
N ASP A 79 8.25 0.99 23.46
CA ASP A 79 7.69 2.05 22.63
C ASP A 79 7.58 3.36 23.43
N THR A 80 8.07 4.45 22.86
CA THR A 80 7.95 5.80 23.43
C THR A 80 6.57 6.42 23.19
N GLY A 81 5.77 5.82 22.30
CA GLY A 81 4.55 6.37 21.74
C GLY A 81 4.81 7.44 20.67
N ALA A 82 6.07 7.71 20.34
CA ALA A 82 6.42 8.55 19.21
C ALA A 82 6.43 7.75 17.90
N GLU A 83 5.82 8.33 16.87
CA GLU A 83 5.69 7.69 15.56
C GLU A 83 5.71 8.71 14.41
N ILE A 84 6.20 8.25 13.25
CA ILE A 84 6.01 8.89 11.96
C ILE A 84 5.30 7.90 11.04
N SER A 85 4.21 8.34 10.46
CA SER A 85 3.36 7.63 9.53
C SER A 85 3.53 8.22 8.14
N VAL A 86 3.82 7.36 7.17
CA VAL A 86 3.86 7.68 5.74
C VAL A 86 2.77 6.88 5.04
N ILE A 87 1.79 7.59 4.49
CA ILE A 87 0.56 7.01 3.93
C ILE A 87 0.51 7.35 2.44
N PRO A 88 0.48 6.37 1.52
CA PRO A 88 0.31 6.63 0.10
C PRO A 88 -1.01 7.36 -0.14
N ALA A 89 -0.97 8.48 -0.87
CA ALA A 89 -2.15 9.28 -1.12
C ALA A 89 -3.22 8.51 -1.91
N SER A 90 -2.81 7.54 -2.73
CA SER A 90 -3.68 6.60 -3.45
C SER A 90 -4.51 5.70 -2.53
N SER A 91 -4.09 5.50 -1.28
CA SER A 91 -4.83 4.71 -0.29
C SER A 91 -5.89 5.53 0.46
N LEU A 92 -5.93 6.85 0.26
CA LEU A 92 -6.91 7.73 0.88
C LEU A 92 -8.22 7.71 0.10
N ARG A 93 -9.35 7.66 0.82
CA ARG A 93 -10.70 7.61 0.21
C ARG A 93 -11.19 8.96 -0.36
N SER A 94 -10.50 10.05 -0.06
CA SER A 94 -10.89 11.41 -0.46
C SER A 94 -9.91 12.01 -1.47
N ASP A 95 -10.40 12.90 -2.31
CA ASP A 95 -9.61 13.63 -3.32
C ASP A 95 -8.40 14.31 -2.65
N ILE A 96 -7.20 14.07 -3.19
CA ILE A 96 -5.94 14.69 -2.74
C ILE A 96 -6.05 16.22 -2.69
N SER A 97 -6.75 16.80 -3.66
CA SER A 97 -6.98 18.25 -3.74
C SER A 97 -7.76 18.78 -2.53
N TYR A 98 -8.62 17.96 -1.94
CA TYR A 98 -9.35 18.30 -0.72
C TYR A 98 -8.38 18.43 0.48
N PHE A 99 -7.45 17.48 0.63
CA PHE A 99 -6.48 17.48 1.72
C PHE A 99 -5.51 18.66 1.66
N SER A 100 -4.96 18.97 0.48
CA SER A 100 -4.03 20.11 0.33
C SER A 100 -4.70 21.44 0.68
N ASN A 101 -5.96 21.63 0.30
CA ASN A 101 -6.74 22.81 0.71
C ASN A 101 -7.00 22.83 2.23
N LEU A 102 -7.35 21.68 2.80
CA LEU A 102 -7.59 21.54 4.23
C LEU A 102 -6.36 21.85 5.08
N LEU A 103 -5.17 21.44 4.63
CA LEU A 103 -3.90 21.78 5.26
C LEU A 103 -3.59 23.28 5.19
N ALA A 104 -3.85 23.91 4.04
CA ALA A 104 -3.69 25.35 3.89
C ALA A 104 -4.63 26.12 4.84
N ASP A 105 -5.90 25.69 4.94
CA ASP A 105 -6.86 26.29 5.87
C ASP A 105 -6.46 26.07 7.33
N PHE A 106 -5.96 24.89 7.68
CA PHE A 106 -5.42 24.61 9.02
C PHE A 106 -4.25 25.54 9.35
N ALA A 107 -3.30 25.71 8.43
CA ALA A 107 -2.14 26.59 8.59
C ALA A 107 -2.56 28.05 8.82
N ASN A 108 -3.69 28.46 8.23
CA ASN A 108 -4.29 29.78 8.40
C ASN A 108 -5.17 29.91 9.66
N GLY A 109 -5.23 28.87 10.50
CA GLY A 109 -5.97 28.88 11.77
C GLY A 109 -7.49 28.77 11.60
N ILE A 110 -7.97 28.19 10.50
CA ILE A 110 -9.41 27.94 10.31
C ILE A 110 -9.85 26.78 11.23
N GLU A 111 -10.68 27.08 12.25
CA GLU A 111 -11.11 26.11 13.26
C GLU A 111 -11.80 24.87 12.66
N GLU A 112 -12.59 25.06 11.59
CA GLU A 112 -13.27 23.96 10.90
C GLU A 112 -12.25 22.97 10.29
N ALA A 113 -11.16 23.48 9.73
CA ALA A 113 -10.07 22.65 9.20
C ALA A 113 -9.33 21.91 10.31
N GLN A 114 -9.14 22.55 11.47
CA GLN A 114 -8.56 21.92 12.65
C GLN A 114 -9.41 20.75 13.17
N GLN A 115 -10.72 20.95 13.29
CA GLN A 115 -11.62 19.90 13.74
C GLN A 115 -11.66 18.71 12.76
N GLN A 116 -11.63 18.99 11.45
CA GLN A 116 -11.64 17.94 10.43
C GLN A 116 -10.35 17.11 10.40
N LEU A 117 -9.17 17.75 10.54
CA LEU A 117 -7.89 17.04 10.53
C LEU A 117 -7.60 16.30 11.83
N ILE A 118 -8.02 16.84 12.97
CA ILE A 118 -7.79 16.21 14.28
C ILE A 118 -8.82 15.11 14.55
N ASN A 119 -10.06 15.33 14.13
CA ASN A 119 -11.20 14.42 14.27
C ASN A 119 -11.31 13.78 15.69
N PRO A 120 -11.46 14.59 16.75
CA PRO A 120 -11.45 14.07 18.12
C PRO A 120 -12.65 13.15 18.36
N THR A 121 -12.43 12.08 19.14
CA THR A 121 -13.49 11.13 19.50
C THR A 121 -14.61 11.86 20.26
N PRO A 122 -15.90 11.55 20.00
CA PRO A 122 -17.01 12.21 20.70
C PRO A 122 -16.86 12.22 22.22
N GLY A 123 -16.84 13.42 22.81
CA GLY A 123 -16.69 13.65 24.24
C GLY A 123 -15.24 13.81 24.73
N MET A 124 -14.25 13.80 23.83
CA MET A 124 -12.93 14.39 24.10
C MET A 124 -12.94 15.87 23.74
N THR A 125 -12.06 16.64 24.37
CA THR A 125 -11.77 18.02 23.94
C THR A 125 -10.33 18.11 23.45
N SER A 126 -10.10 19.01 22.49
CA SER A 126 -8.79 19.20 21.88
C SER A 126 -8.42 20.68 21.85
N VAL A 127 -7.19 20.99 22.24
CA VAL A 127 -6.62 22.34 22.12
C VAL A 127 -5.44 22.27 21.16
N VAL A 128 -5.48 23.12 20.13
CA VAL A 128 -4.42 23.29 19.14
C VAL A 128 -3.69 24.59 19.44
N ALA A 129 -2.37 24.52 19.52
CA ALA A 129 -1.52 25.67 19.77
C ALA A 129 -0.19 25.53 19.02
N GLN A 130 0.63 26.58 19.03
CA GLN A 130 1.98 26.58 18.46
C GLN A 130 1.99 26.15 16.98
N VAL A 131 0.96 26.55 16.24
CA VAL A 131 0.78 26.24 14.81
C VAL A 131 1.85 26.97 14.01
N ALA A 132 2.63 26.22 13.22
CA ALA A 132 3.66 26.75 12.36
C ALA A 132 3.75 25.93 11.06
N PRO A 133 3.94 26.57 9.90
CA PRO A 133 4.34 25.84 8.70
C PRO A 133 5.72 25.23 8.93
N LEU A 134 5.91 24.01 8.43
CA LEU A 134 7.19 23.30 8.53
C LEU A 134 7.44 22.54 7.23
N ASP A 135 8.56 22.86 6.60
CA ASP A 135 9.02 22.18 5.39
C ASP A 135 9.93 21.01 5.77
N PHE A 136 9.87 19.95 4.99
CA PHE A 136 10.82 18.83 5.01
C PHE A 136 11.48 18.69 3.64
N GLN A 137 12.46 17.79 3.48
CA GLN A 137 13.30 17.79 2.26
C GLN A 137 12.51 17.55 0.96
N THR A 138 11.36 16.90 1.06
CA THR A 138 10.56 16.40 -0.07
C THR A 138 9.12 16.90 -0.04
N GLY A 139 8.79 17.86 0.81
CA GLY A 139 7.43 18.36 0.94
C GLY A 139 7.27 19.42 2.02
N SER A 140 6.02 19.70 2.36
CA SER A 140 5.66 20.73 3.34
C SER A 140 4.45 20.32 4.15
N GLY A 141 4.27 20.94 5.31
CA GLY A 141 3.14 20.66 6.18
C GLY A 141 2.97 21.69 7.28
N VAL A 142 2.18 21.31 8.27
CA VAL A 142 1.89 22.12 9.44
C VAL A 142 2.27 21.35 10.69
N ARG A 143 3.10 21.98 11.51
CA ARG A 143 3.42 21.55 12.86
C ARG A 143 2.53 22.26 13.86
N PHE A 144 2.10 21.56 14.90
CA PHE A 144 1.35 22.13 16.02
C PHE A 144 1.55 21.31 17.29
N VAL A 145 1.19 21.90 18.42
CA VAL A 145 1.05 21.20 19.70
C VAL A 145 -0.42 20.89 19.89
N LEU A 146 -0.72 19.64 20.20
CA LEU A 146 -2.07 19.17 20.49
C LEU A 146 -2.17 18.68 21.92
N GLU A 147 -3.07 19.29 22.68
CA GLU A 147 -3.59 18.70 23.90
C GLU A 147 -4.91 17.98 23.60
N MET A 148 -5.00 16.73 24.04
CA MET A 148 -6.23 15.94 24.04
C MET A 148 -6.63 15.66 25.49
N GLN A 149 -7.85 16.04 25.85
CA GLN A 149 -8.39 15.76 27.18
C GLN A 149 -9.51 14.74 27.09
N ASP A 150 -9.40 13.68 27.89
CA ASP A 150 -10.42 12.64 28.00
C ASP A 150 -11.64 13.10 28.82
N ARG A 151 -12.67 12.24 28.90
CA ARG A 151 -13.91 12.53 29.64
C ARG A 151 -13.70 12.64 31.16
N GLN A 152 -12.56 12.16 31.66
CA GLN A 152 -12.18 12.19 33.06
C GLN A 152 -11.30 13.41 33.39
N GLY A 153 -10.94 14.21 32.39
CA GLY A 153 -10.10 15.40 32.54
C GLY A 153 -8.61 15.12 32.47
N ALA A 154 -8.18 13.91 32.08
CA ALA A 154 -6.78 13.61 31.88
C ALA A 154 -6.32 14.17 30.53
N SER A 155 -5.29 15.00 30.57
CA SER A 155 -4.70 15.63 29.38
C SER A 155 -3.46 14.88 28.90
N ASN A 156 -3.36 14.70 27.59
CA ASN A 156 -2.16 14.25 26.90
C ASN A 156 -1.73 15.32 25.89
N ILE A 157 -0.48 15.78 26.00
CA ILE A 157 0.07 16.83 25.15
C ILE A 157 1.13 16.20 24.24
N SER A 158 1.04 16.49 22.95
CA SER A 158 1.92 15.94 21.93
C SER A 158 2.34 16.99 20.92
N TYR A 159 3.54 16.83 20.39
CA TYR A 159 3.93 17.41 19.11
C TYR A 159 3.19 16.67 18.00
N ARG A 160 2.65 17.43 17.06
CA ARG A 160 1.97 16.91 15.88
C ARG A 160 2.51 17.58 14.63
N PHE A 161 2.69 16.81 13.58
CA PHE A 161 2.93 17.33 12.25
C PHE A 161 2.05 16.58 11.25
N ILE A 162 1.44 17.32 10.33
CA ILE A 162 0.70 16.75 9.19
C ILE A 162 1.18 17.49 7.94
N GLY A 163 1.64 16.75 6.93
CA GLY A 163 2.17 17.33 5.70
C GLY A 163 2.02 16.42 4.51
N MET A 164 2.41 16.90 3.34
CA MET A 164 2.40 16.14 2.09
C MET A 164 3.71 16.31 1.34
N THR A 165 4.08 15.28 0.58
CA THR A 165 5.19 15.37 -0.38
C THR A 165 4.84 16.34 -1.50
N ALA A 166 5.84 16.97 -2.11
CA ALA A 166 5.66 18.01 -3.12
C ALA A 166 5.05 17.48 -4.45
N ASP A 167 5.06 16.17 -4.64
CA ASP A 167 4.40 15.47 -5.74
C ASP A 167 2.98 14.99 -5.39
N ASP A 168 2.48 15.36 -4.20
CA ASP A 168 1.21 14.92 -3.62
C ASP A 168 1.05 13.40 -3.48
N GLY A 169 2.15 12.64 -3.58
CA GLY A 169 2.15 11.18 -3.55
C GLY A 169 1.95 10.56 -2.18
N TYR A 170 2.34 11.27 -1.11
CA TYR A 170 2.29 10.76 0.26
C TYR A 170 1.79 11.80 1.25
N LEU A 171 0.95 11.35 2.17
CA LEU A 171 0.58 12.06 3.40
C LEU A 171 1.53 11.62 4.53
N ILE A 172 2.04 12.60 5.26
CA ILE A 172 2.92 12.41 6.40
C ILE A 172 2.16 12.83 7.66
N SER A 173 2.12 11.95 8.67
CA SER A 173 1.62 12.27 10.01
C SER A 173 2.69 11.91 11.02
N ALA A 174 2.99 12.81 11.96
CA ALA A 174 3.98 12.59 13.00
C ALA A 174 3.40 12.94 14.36
N ILE A 175 3.66 12.09 15.35
CA ILE A 175 3.20 12.24 16.72
C ILE A 175 4.39 12.00 17.64
N PHE A 176 4.70 12.96 18.51
CA PHE A 176 5.68 12.77 19.57
C PHE A 176 5.06 13.18 20.90
N PRO A 177 4.73 12.23 21.80
CA PRO A 177 4.24 12.54 23.13
C PRO A 177 5.32 13.30 23.91
N PHE A 178 4.92 14.31 24.67
CA PHE A 178 5.83 14.89 25.64
C PHE A 178 5.82 14.05 26.93
N THR A 179 6.99 13.76 27.47
CA THR A 179 7.07 13.09 28.78
C THR A 179 6.41 13.96 29.84
N ALA A 180 5.64 13.34 30.75
CA ALA A 180 4.85 14.00 31.79
C ALA A 180 5.62 15.15 32.44
N MET A 181 5.32 16.36 31.97
CA MET A 181 5.88 17.57 32.53
C MET A 181 5.29 17.75 33.94
N GLU A 182 6.05 18.31 34.87
CA GLU A 182 5.48 18.86 36.10
C GLU A 182 4.62 20.10 35.77
N PHE A 183 3.59 19.97 34.93
CA PHE A 183 2.52 20.97 34.80
C PHE A 183 1.58 20.86 36.00
N LYS A 184 2.14 20.93 37.21
CA LYS A 184 1.33 20.86 38.43
C LYS A 184 0.37 22.06 38.53
N ASP A 185 0.56 23.11 37.72
CA ASP A 185 -0.17 24.37 37.84
C ASP A 185 -0.62 25.03 36.52
N ILE A 186 -0.44 24.42 35.33
CA ILE A 186 -1.10 24.93 34.10
C ILE A 186 -2.33 24.05 33.84
N ALA A 187 -3.49 24.52 34.28
CA ALA A 187 -4.75 24.04 33.74
C ALA A 187 -4.82 24.54 32.29
N VAL A 188 -4.20 23.79 31.37
CA VAL A 188 -4.24 24.11 29.95
C VAL A 188 -5.68 23.90 29.51
N SER A 189 -6.45 25.00 29.50
CA SER A 189 -7.87 25.01 29.14
C SER A 189 -8.12 25.96 27.98
N ASP A 190 -7.06 26.57 27.44
CA ASP A 190 -7.06 27.39 26.24
C ASP A 190 -5.71 27.33 25.49
N ALA A 191 -5.76 27.61 24.18
CA ALA A 191 -4.58 27.62 23.30
C ALA A 191 -3.55 28.69 23.71
N GLN A 192 -4.00 29.79 24.31
CA GLN A 192 -3.15 30.90 24.73
C GLN A 192 -2.11 30.46 25.77
N SER A 193 -2.49 29.54 26.66
CA SER A 193 -1.58 28.99 27.67
C SER A 193 -0.44 28.17 27.08
N LEU A 194 -0.66 27.52 25.92
CA LEU A 194 0.39 26.77 25.21
C LEU A 194 1.20 27.67 24.26
N ASP A 195 0.57 28.69 23.66
CA ASP A 195 1.23 29.63 22.74
C ASP A 195 2.29 30.51 23.40
N ILE A 196 2.22 30.71 24.72
CA ILE A 196 3.24 31.46 25.47
C ILE A 196 4.48 30.62 25.82
N LEU A 197 4.43 29.31 25.65
CA LEU A 197 5.55 28.42 25.92
C LEU A 197 6.64 28.55 24.85
N THR A 198 7.87 28.34 25.25
CA THR A 198 9.05 28.32 24.39
C THR A 198 9.41 26.87 24.02
N ALA A 199 10.21 26.69 22.96
CA ALA A 199 10.58 25.35 22.48
C ALA A 199 11.21 24.45 23.57
N SER A 200 12.00 25.05 24.47
CA SER A 200 12.70 24.35 25.55
C SER A 200 11.81 23.98 26.73
N ASP A 201 10.57 24.47 26.75
CA ASP A 201 9.58 24.07 27.75
C ASP A 201 9.02 22.67 27.44
N PHE A 202 9.33 22.12 26.26
CA PHE A 202 8.94 20.77 25.83
C PHE A 202 10.12 19.79 25.92
N THR A 203 9.83 18.52 26.15
CA THR A 203 10.83 17.45 26.14
C THR A 203 10.26 16.23 25.40
N PRO A 204 10.79 15.88 24.21
CA PRO A 204 11.89 16.56 23.50
C PRO A 204 11.56 18.01 23.10
N ASP A 205 12.58 18.86 22.99
CA ASP A 205 12.45 20.28 22.65
C ASP A 205 11.85 20.46 21.23
N LEU A 206 10.99 21.47 21.04
CA LEU A 206 10.30 21.65 19.74
C LEU A 206 11.26 21.90 18.58
N THR A 207 12.38 22.62 18.78
CA THR A 207 13.38 22.83 17.72
C THR A 207 14.09 21.54 17.35
N THR A 208 14.21 20.60 18.29
CA THR A 208 14.77 19.27 18.02
C THR A 208 13.82 18.44 17.17
N LEU A 209 12.52 18.46 17.47
CA LEU A 209 11.50 17.76 16.69
C LEU A 209 11.30 18.42 15.31
N ASP A 210 11.30 19.74 15.21
CA ASP A 210 11.26 20.46 13.94
C ASP A 210 12.48 20.13 13.07
N ALA A 211 13.68 20.03 13.66
CA ALA A 211 14.87 19.62 12.94
C ALA A 211 14.78 18.18 12.43
N LEU A 212 14.22 17.26 13.24
CA LEU A 212 13.97 15.89 12.82
C LEU A 212 13.06 15.86 11.59
N ILE A 213 11.87 16.49 11.68
CA ILE A 213 10.92 16.55 10.56
C ILE A 213 11.55 17.25 9.35
N GLY A 214 12.32 18.33 9.56
CA GLY A 214 13.03 19.02 8.48
C GLY A 214 14.04 18.16 7.72
N THR A 215 14.56 17.10 8.34
CA THR A 215 15.43 16.12 7.66
C THR A 215 14.68 15.00 6.95
N LEU A 216 13.36 14.90 7.12
CA LEU A 216 12.55 13.88 6.48
C LEU A 216 12.63 14.02 4.95
N SER A 217 12.98 12.93 4.30
CA SER A 217 12.95 12.76 2.86
C SER A 217 12.12 11.52 2.57
N VAL A 218 10.96 11.72 1.98
CA VAL A 218 10.13 10.66 1.40
C VAL A 218 10.31 10.78 -0.10
N THR A 219 11.12 9.87 -0.62
CA THR A 219 11.30 9.69 -2.05
C THR A 219 10.34 8.58 -2.42
N PRO A 220 9.43 8.80 -3.38
CA PRO A 220 8.72 7.68 -3.97
C PRO A 220 9.75 6.62 -4.40
N PRO A 221 9.42 5.31 -4.34
CA PRO A 221 10.15 4.36 -5.16
C PRO A 221 10.19 4.93 -6.59
N ALA A 222 11.31 4.80 -7.30
CA ALA A 222 11.53 5.53 -8.55
C ALA A 222 10.47 5.18 -9.61
N THR A 223 9.32 5.85 -9.57
CA THR A 223 8.22 5.72 -10.52
C THR A 223 8.61 6.50 -11.75
N MET A 224 8.93 5.80 -12.83
CA MET A 224 9.13 6.45 -14.12
C MET A 224 7.74 6.71 -14.71
N ILE A 225 7.35 7.99 -14.78
CA ILE A 225 6.16 8.38 -15.55
C ILE A 225 6.51 8.29 -17.03
N LEU A 226 5.97 7.27 -17.71
CA LEU A 226 5.99 7.23 -19.17
C LEU A 226 4.77 8.00 -19.67
N THR A 227 4.98 9.27 -20.01
CA THR A 227 3.97 9.99 -20.79
C THR A 227 3.89 9.31 -22.14
N THR A 228 2.74 8.73 -22.45
CA THR A 228 2.53 8.01 -23.70
C THR A 228 2.92 8.89 -24.88
N GLN A 229 3.63 8.30 -25.84
CA GLN A 229 3.67 8.89 -27.17
C GLN A 229 2.23 8.95 -27.70
N ALA A 230 1.94 9.87 -28.62
CA ALA A 230 0.60 10.26 -29.07
C ALA A 230 -0.35 9.15 -29.57
N ASN A 231 0.06 7.87 -29.55
CA ASN A 231 -0.67 6.69 -30.00
C ASN A 231 -0.84 5.56 -28.95
N GLY A 232 -0.46 5.77 -27.68
CA GLY A 232 -0.62 4.71 -26.65
C GLY A 232 0.45 3.61 -26.67
N ASP A 233 1.59 3.85 -27.33
CA ASP A 233 2.75 2.97 -27.29
C ASP A 233 3.58 3.21 -26.02
N VAL A 234 3.93 2.14 -25.32
CA VAL A 234 4.74 2.13 -24.09
C VAL A 234 5.98 1.28 -24.31
N SER A 235 7.15 1.74 -23.87
CA SER A 235 8.38 0.94 -23.85
C SER A 235 9.25 1.28 -22.65
N TYR A 236 9.68 0.25 -21.92
CA TYR A 236 10.52 0.36 -20.73
C TYR A 236 11.24 -0.95 -20.44
N GLY A 237 12.55 -0.90 -20.20
CA GLY A 237 13.29 -2.06 -19.69
C GLY A 237 13.20 -3.34 -20.55
N GLY A 238 13.10 -3.22 -21.87
CA GLY A 238 12.92 -4.39 -22.76
C GLY A 238 11.46 -4.86 -22.92
N ILE A 239 10.53 -4.24 -22.19
CA ILE A 239 9.09 -4.45 -22.27
C ILE A 239 8.50 -3.38 -23.20
N ALA A 240 7.61 -3.78 -24.11
CA ALA A 240 6.84 -2.85 -24.92
C ALA A 240 5.43 -3.37 -25.17
N PHE A 241 4.47 -2.47 -25.31
CA PHE A 241 3.08 -2.77 -25.65
C PHE A 241 2.40 -1.51 -26.18
N ALA A 242 1.27 -1.69 -26.85
CA ALA A 242 0.38 -0.63 -27.29
C ALA A 242 -0.97 -0.77 -26.60
N TYR A 243 -1.63 0.34 -26.30
CA TYR A 243 -2.96 0.31 -25.71
C TYR A 243 -3.83 1.43 -26.28
N ASP A 244 -5.16 1.21 -26.27
CA ASP A 244 -6.11 2.24 -26.72
C ASP A 244 -6.19 3.38 -25.68
N PRO A 245 -6.01 4.66 -26.06
CA PRO A 245 -6.03 5.78 -25.12
C PRO A 245 -7.32 5.95 -24.32
N THR A 246 -8.40 5.27 -24.68
CA THR A 246 -9.64 5.21 -23.87
C THR A 246 -9.50 4.33 -22.62
N LEU A 247 -8.48 3.46 -22.55
CA LEU A 247 -8.17 2.65 -21.39
C LEU A 247 -7.47 3.43 -20.28
N ALA A 248 -6.66 4.43 -20.63
CA ALA A 248 -5.92 5.25 -19.67
C ALA A 248 -5.31 6.47 -20.36
N TYR A 249 -5.25 7.62 -19.68
CA TYR A 249 -4.58 8.79 -20.25
C TYR A 249 -3.07 8.79 -20.05
N ARG A 250 -2.54 7.99 -19.12
CA ARG A 250 -1.09 7.71 -18.99
C ARG A 250 -0.84 6.34 -18.36
N VAL A 251 0.39 5.84 -18.48
CA VAL A 251 0.88 4.66 -17.77
C VAL A 251 2.06 5.05 -16.90
N GLU A 252 2.01 4.64 -15.64
CA GLU A 252 3.11 4.78 -14.68
C GLU A 252 3.85 3.46 -14.54
N VAL A 253 5.17 3.53 -14.38
CA VAL A 253 6.02 2.34 -14.31
C VAL A 253 6.85 2.34 -13.06
N ASP A 254 6.76 1.25 -12.31
CA ASP A 254 7.51 1.01 -11.08
C ASP A 254 8.33 -0.27 -11.19
N ALA A 255 9.54 -0.23 -10.65
CA ALA A 255 10.32 -1.44 -10.36
C ALA A 255 10.08 -1.80 -8.88
N VAL A 256 9.55 -3.00 -8.65
CA VAL A 256 9.32 -3.54 -7.32
C VAL A 256 10.38 -4.60 -7.03
N GLU A 257 11.10 -4.43 -5.94
CA GLU A 257 12.15 -5.35 -5.50
C GLU A 257 11.55 -6.66 -4.95
N PRO A 258 12.27 -7.79 -5.03
CA PRO A 258 11.83 -9.06 -4.46
C PRO A 258 11.77 -9.02 -2.93
N ILE A 259 10.74 -9.61 -2.34
CA ILE A 259 10.67 -9.84 -0.89
C ILE A 259 11.44 -11.13 -0.57
N THR A 260 12.45 -11.05 0.32
CA THR A 260 13.31 -12.19 0.66
C THR A 260 13.65 -12.24 2.16
N GLY A 261 14.29 -13.33 2.60
CA GLY A 261 14.87 -13.42 3.94
C GLY A 261 13.86 -13.26 5.09
N ALA A 262 14.21 -12.45 6.09
CA ALA A 262 13.39 -12.25 7.28
C ALA A 262 12.05 -11.54 6.99
N GLU A 263 11.97 -10.75 5.91
CA GLU A 263 10.75 -10.10 5.48
C GLU A 263 9.77 -11.12 4.88
N ALA A 264 10.27 -12.06 4.08
CA ALA A 264 9.50 -13.18 3.57
C ALA A 264 8.89 -14.04 4.70
N GLU A 265 9.57 -14.18 5.85
CA GLU A 265 9.04 -14.90 7.01
C GLU A 265 7.85 -14.18 7.69
N GLN A 266 7.72 -12.86 7.50
CA GLN A 266 6.64 -12.04 8.05
C GLN A 266 5.49 -11.84 7.04
N SER A 267 5.75 -12.07 5.76
CA SER A 267 4.77 -12.02 4.68
C SER A 267 3.83 -13.23 4.70
N MET A 268 2.52 -12.99 4.57
CA MET A 268 1.55 -14.08 4.41
C MET A 268 1.73 -14.88 3.11
N PHE A 269 2.49 -14.34 2.14
CA PHE A 269 2.77 -14.97 0.86
C PHE A 269 4.20 -15.51 0.76
N GLY A 270 4.99 -15.41 1.84
CA GLY A 270 6.40 -15.80 1.80
C GLY A 270 7.24 -14.86 0.95
N ALA A 271 8.31 -15.41 0.37
CA ALA A 271 9.16 -14.70 -0.58
C ALA A 271 8.41 -14.44 -1.89
N THR A 272 8.67 -13.29 -2.51
CA THR A 272 8.03 -12.86 -3.75
C THR A 272 9.09 -12.46 -4.78
N PRO A 273 8.83 -12.63 -6.10
CA PRO A 273 9.73 -12.13 -7.12
C PRO A 273 9.70 -10.61 -7.17
N GLY A 274 10.80 -10.00 -7.59
CA GLY A 274 10.79 -8.63 -8.08
C GLY A 274 10.06 -8.55 -9.42
N TYR A 275 9.50 -7.40 -9.75
CA TYR A 275 8.75 -7.21 -10.99
C TYR A 275 8.72 -5.76 -11.47
N THR A 276 8.47 -5.59 -12.76
CA THR A 276 8.07 -4.29 -13.32
C THR A 276 6.55 -4.19 -13.30
N LEU A 277 6.03 -3.15 -12.66
CA LEU A 277 4.61 -2.82 -12.55
C LEU A 277 4.28 -1.69 -13.52
N PHE A 278 3.19 -1.85 -14.27
CA PHE A 278 2.60 -0.81 -15.10
C PHE A 278 1.20 -0.49 -14.57
N SER A 279 1.00 0.74 -14.12
CA SER A 279 -0.26 1.24 -13.56
C SER A 279 -0.96 2.15 -14.57
N PHE A 280 -2.23 1.87 -14.86
CA PHE A 280 -3.00 2.56 -15.90
C PHE A 280 -3.85 3.69 -15.31
N VAL A 281 -3.39 4.93 -15.47
CA VAL A 281 -4.01 6.07 -14.78
C VAL A 281 -5.18 6.66 -15.57
N GLY A 282 -6.27 6.95 -14.85
CA GLY A 282 -7.54 7.42 -15.41
C GLY A 282 -8.29 6.35 -16.18
N TYR A 283 -8.14 5.11 -15.73
CA TYR A 283 -8.90 3.98 -16.21
C TYR A 283 -10.40 4.20 -16.03
N PRO A 284 -11.27 3.77 -16.97
CA PRO A 284 -12.67 4.18 -17.01
C PRO A 284 -13.57 3.56 -15.92
N THR A 285 -13.03 2.66 -15.11
CA THR A 285 -13.77 1.92 -14.09
C THR A 285 -12.95 1.84 -12.80
N ASP A 286 -13.55 2.24 -11.69
CA ASP A 286 -12.96 2.06 -10.37
C ASP A 286 -13.46 0.77 -9.71
N ASN A 287 -12.57 0.10 -8.97
CA ASN A 287 -12.92 -1.03 -8.11
C ASN A 287 -12.21 -0.87 -6.75
N ILE A 288 -12.94 -1.16 -5.68
CA ILE A 288 -12.51 -0.95 -4.29
C ILE A 288 -11.40 -1.94 -3.86
N GLY A 289 -11.12 -2.98 -4.64
CA GLY A 289 -10.15 -4.03 -4.28
C GLY A 289 -8.93 -4.19 -5.20
N HIS A 290 -8.97 -3.73 -6.45
CA HIS A 290 -7.85 -3.89 -7.38
C HIS A 290 -7.72 -2.69 -8.33
N GLN A 291 -6.46 -2.31 -8.56
CA GLN A 291 -6.09 -1.26 -9.51
C GLN A 291 -5.87 -1.86 -10.91
N PRO A 292 -6.06 -1.07 -11.99
CA PRO A 292 -5.79 -1.50 -13.36
C PRO A 292 -4.28 -1.61 -13.60
N GLN A 293 -3.75 -2.83 -13.55
CA GLN A 293 -2.31 -3.09 -13.46
C GLN A 293 -1.83 -4.21 -14.38
N MET A 294 -0.60 -4.09 -14.85
CA MET A 294 0.14 -5.15 -15.52
C MET A 294 1.50 -5.37 -14.84
N PHE A 295 1.85 -6.64 -14.65
CA PHE A 295 3.03 -7.12 -13.95
C PHE A 295 3.91 -7.90 -14.93
N VAL A 296 5.20 -7.60 -14.97
CA VAL A 296 6.20 -8.39 -15.68
C VAL A 296 7.23 -8.87 -14.67
N MET A 297 7.19 -10.16 -14.35
CA MET A 297 8.02 -10.81 -13.33
C MET A 297 9.10 -11.65 -14.01
N PRO A 298 10.40 -11.37 -13.83
CA PRO A 298 11.46 -12.24 -14.30
C PRO A 298 11.41 -13.59 -13.58
N VAL A 299 11.43 -14.69 -14.33
CA VAL A 299 11.42 -16.06 -13.77
C VAL A 299 12.63 -16.32 -12.88
N SER A 300 13.76 -15.65 -13.14
CA SER A 300 14.96 -15.72 -12.29
C SER A 300 14.79 -15.18 -10.88
N GLU A 301 13.79 -14.31 -10.66
CA GLU A 301 13.49 -13.71 -9.34
C GLU A 301 12.52 -14.57 -8.52
N PHE A 302 11.90 -15.61 -9.11
CA PHE A 302 10.97 -16.45 -8.37
C PHE A 302 11.68 -17.23 -7.27
N PRO A 303 11.06 -17.35 -6.09
CA PRO A 303 11.62 -18.17 -5.02
C PRO A 303 11.57 -19.66 -5.38
N ALA A 304 12.19 -20.48 -4.54
CA ALA A 304 12.21 -21.93 -4.70
C ALA A 304 10.78 -22.52 -4.84
N GLU A 305 10.68 -23.66 -5.52
CA GLU A 305 9.40 -24.34 -5.83
C GLU A 305 8.61 -24.80 -4.59
N ASP A 306 9.19 -24.76 -3.39
CA ASP A 306 8.49 -25.05 -2.13
C ASP A 306 7.84 -23.81 -1.49
N GLN A 307 8.12 -22.62 -2.04
CA GLN A 307 7.53 -21.34 -1.63
C GLN A 307 6.25 -21.05 -2.45
N PRO A 308 5.30 -20.26 -1.91
CA PRO A 308 4.01 -20.01 -2.57
C PRO A 308 4.13 -19.49 -4.01
N TYR A 309 4.99 -18.51 -4.27
CA TYR A 309 5.20 -17.99 -5.64
C TYR A 309 5.90 -19.00 -6.56
N GLY A 310 6.85 -19.79 -6.04
CA GLY A 310 7.52 -20.85 -6.80
C GLY A 310 6.55 -21.96 -7.21
N LEU A 311 5.63 -22.36 -6.32
CA LEU A 311 4.53 -23.29 -6.62
C LEU A 311 3.63 -22.75 -7.74
N ARG A 312 3.22 -21.47 -7.64
CA ARG A 312 2.36 -20.83 -8.66
C ARG A 312 3.03 -20.72 -10.03
N LEU A 313 4.34 -20.47 -10.07
CA LEU A 313 5.10 -20.50 -11.32
C LEU A 313 5.07 -21.91 -11.94
N GLY A 314 5.34 -22.94 -11.13
CA GLY A 314 5.29 -24.34 -11.59
C GLY A 314 3.91 -24.74 -12.10
N GLU A 315 2.84 -24.33 -11.40
CA GLU A 315 1.45 -24.53 -11.84
C GLU A 315 1.16 -23.84 -13.17
N LEU A 316 1.58 -22.59 -13.35
CA LEU A 316 1.42 -21.85 -14.61
C LEU A 316 2.15 -22.57 -15.76
N GLN A 317 3.41 -22.95 -15.54
CA GLN A 317 4.21 -23.66 -16.54
C GLN A 317 3.56 -24.99 -16.94
N ASN A 318 3.12 -25.78 -15.96
CA ASN A 318 2.45 -27.05 -16.20
C ASN A 318 1.10 -26.86 -16.92
N PHE A 319 0.32 -25.86 -16.52
CA PHE A 319 -0.97 -25.53 -17.14
C PHE A 319 -0.80 -25.14 -18.62
N LEU A 320 0.15 -24.25 -18.93
CA LEU A 320 0.40 -23.81 -20.29
C LEU A 320 1.00 -24.93 -21.16
N ALA A 321 1.82 -25.81 -20.58
CA ALA A 321 2.35 -26.98 -21.28
C ALA A 321 1.27 -28.04 -21.57
N ALA A 322 0.35 -28.26 -20.61
CA ALA A 322 -0.72 -29.25 -20.74
C ALA A 322 -1.85 -28.81 -21.67
N LYS A 323 -2.08 -27.48 -21.81
CA LYS A 323 -3.18 -26.88 -22.57
C LYS A 323 -4.53 -27.59 -22.33
N PRO A 324 -5.00 -27.71 -21.07
CA PRO A 324 -6.29 -28.34 -20.79
C PRO A 324 -7.45 -27.62 -21.53
N GLU A 325 -8.56 -28.34 -21.73
CA GLU A 325 -9.79 -27.68 -22.19
C GLU A 325 -10.24 -26.64 -21.18
N LEU A 326 -10.55 -25.44 -21.66
CA LEU A 326 -10.97 -24.33 -20.81
C LEU A 326 -12.49 -24.40 -20.57
N HIS A 327 -12.89 -24.32 -19.30
CA HIS A 327 -14.29 -24.33 -18.90
C HIS A 327 -14.59 -23.14 -18.00
N SER A 328 -15.75 -22.54 -18.23
CA SER A 328 -16.29 -21.55 -17.29
C SER A 328 -16.83 -22.23 -16.05
N ARG A 329 -16.66 -21.62 -14.88
CA ARG A 329 -17.00 -22.23 -13.58
C ARG A 329 -17.35 -21.19 -12.52
N SER A 330 -18.14 -21.61 -11.54
CA SER A 330 -18.33 -20.92 -10.26
C SER A 330 -17.58 -21.69 -9.16
N ALA A 331 -17.36 -21.09 -7.98
CA ALA A 331 -16.57 -21.55 -6.83
C ALA A 331 -16.96 -22.92 -6.21
N THR A 332 -17.77 -23.69 -6.92
CA THR A 332 -18.31 -24.97 -6.50
C THR A 332 -17.64 -26.16 -7.19
N SER A 333 -16.57 -25.89 -7.95
CA SER A 333 -15.65 -26.85 -8.56
C SER A 333 -14.46 -27.18 -7.64
N ASN A 334 -13.77 -28.29 -7.94
CA ASN A 334 -12.58 -28.74 -7.25
C ASN A 334 -11.53 -27.59 -7.20
N PRO A 335 -10.82 -27.33 -6.09
CA PRO A 335 -9.68 -26.41 -6.07
C PRO A 335 -8.68 -26.65 -7.21
N ASP A 336 -8.57 -27.90 -7.70
CA ASP A 336 -7.73 -28.27 -8.85
C ASP A 336 -8.16 -27.62 -10.18
N ASP A 337 -9.39 -27.11 -10.30
CA ASP A 337 -9.90 -26.50 -11.55
C ASP A 337 -9.51 -25.02 -11.67
N ALA A 338 -8.68 -24.48 -10.77
CA ALA A 338 -8.31 -23.07 -10.75
C ALA A 338 -7.43 -22.65 -11.92
N LEU A 339 -7.81 -21.56 -12.58
CA LEU A 339 -6.97 -20.97 -13.59
C LEU A 339 -5.83 -20.20 -12.93
N PRO A 340 -4.60 -20.31 -13.46
CA PRO A 340 -3.45 -19.59 -12.93
C PRO A 340 -3.71 -18.10 -12.77
N ILE A 341 -3.16 -17.52 -11.70
CA ILE A 341 -3.11 -16.09 -11.46
C ILE A 341 -1.83 -15.73 -10.71
N LEU A 342 -1.19 -14.65 -11.14
CA LEU A 342 -0.13 -13.95 -10.43
C LEU A 342 -0.37 -12.43 -10.52
N PRO A 343 0.02 -11.61 -9.53
CA PRO A 343 0.44 -12.01 -8.18
C PRO A 343 -0.65 -12.80 -7.44
N ILE A 344 -0.27 -13.43 -6.32
CA ILE A 344 -1.21 -14.25 -5.54
C ILE A 344 -2.27 -13.36 -4.91
N LEU A 345 -3.54 -13.67 -5.15
CA LEU A 345 -4.66 -13.02 -4.47
C LEU A 345 -5.10 -13.86 -3.25
N ASN A 346 -5.18 -13.24 -2.07
CA ASN A 346 -5.72 -13.90 -0.86
C ASN A 346 -7.27 -13.90 -0.88
N ALA A 347 -7.84 -14.50 -1.92
CA ALA A 347 -9.27 -14.63 -2.11
C ALA A 347 -9.57 -15.85 -3.00
N ALA A 348 -10.76 -16.42 -2.83
CA ALA A 348 -11.19 -17.54 -3.64
C ALA A 348 -11.59 -17.07 -5.04
N GLN A 349 -11.07 -17.73 -6.09
CA GLN A 349 -11.50 -17.53 -7.48
C GLN A 349 -12.93 -18.08 -7.64
N THR A 350 -13.91 -17.20 -7.44
CA THR A 350 -15.32 -17.54 -7.21
C THR A 350 -16.10 -17.66 -8.52
N ILE A 351 -15.72 -16.89 -9.53
CA ILE A 351 -16.23 -17.03 -10.91
C ILE A 351 -15.02 -17.04 -11.85
N VAL A 352 -15.07 -17.91 -12.85
CA VAL A 352 -14.26 -17.87 -14.06
C VAL A 352 -15.21 -17.96 -15.24
N SER A 353 -15.20 -16.95 -16.09
CA SER A 353 -16.10 -16.82 -17.22
C SER A 353 -15.30 -16.49 -18.48
N GLN A 354 -15.76 -17.00 -19.62
CA GLN A 354 -15.13 -16.78 -20.93
C GLN A 354 -13.60 -17.01 -20.96
N PRO A 355 -13.08 -18.14 -20.43
CA PRO A 355 -11.65 -18.39 -20.47
C PRO A 355 -11.17 -18.68 -21.90
N GLU A 356 -10.03 -18.10 -22.28
CA GLU A 356 -9.42 -18.27 -23.60
C GLU A 356 -7.90 -18.29 -23.50
N TYR A 357 -7.25 -19.10 -24.33
CA TYR A 357 -5.81 -18.99 -24.54
C TYR A 357 -5.53 -17.78 -25.44
N LEU A 358 -4.78 -16.81 -24.91
CA LEU A 358 -4.39 -15.61 -25.63
C LEU A 358 -2.88 -15.58 -25.79
N ARG A 359 -2.40 -15.31 -27.01
CA ARG A 359 -0.99 -15.09 -27.29
C ARG A 359 -0.67 -13.60 -27.23
N PHE A 360 0.53 -13.28 -26.78
CA PHE A 360 1.14 -11.96 -26.92
C PHE A 360 2.33 -12.03 -27.86
N GLY A 361 2.89 -10.88 -28.25
CA GLY A 361 3.94 -10.77 -29.24
C GLY A 361 5.18 -11.65 -28.97
N SER A 362 5.45 -11.96 -27.70
CA SER A 362 6.59 -12.79 -27.27
C SER A 362 6.21 -13.91 -26.30
N GLY A 363 4.98 -14.45 -26.35
CA GLY A 363 4.58 -15.55 -25.50
C GLY A 363 3.12 -15.94 -25.57
N GLU A 364 2.65 -16.67 -24.55
CA GLU A 364 1.26 -17.09 -24.45
C GLU A 364 0.79 -17.26 -23.01
N GLY A 365 -0.53 -17.17 -22.84
CA GLY A 365 -1.17 -17.28 -21.54
C GLY A 365 -2.63 -17.66 -21.64
N VAL A 366 -3.32 -17.48 -20.52
CA VAL A 366 -4.78 -17.64 -20.43
C VAL A 366 -5.37 -16.33 -19.95
N ARG A 367 -6.42 -15.86 -20.63
CA ARG A 367 -7.27 -14.74 -20.21
C ARG A 367 -8.63 -15.27 -19.77
N TYR A 368 -9.26 -14.59 -18.82
CA TYR A 368 -10.60 -14.90 -18.36
C TYR A 368 -11.22 -13.71 -17.60
N ILE A 369 -12.53 -13.74 -17.44
CA ILE A 369 -13.26 -12.83 -16.55
C ILE A 369 -13.43 -13.52 -15.20
N ALA A 370 -13.07 -12.84 -14.12
CA ALA A 370 -13.14 -13.42 -12.78
C ALA A 370 -13.87 -12.55 -11.77
N TYR A 371 -14.34 -13.22 -10.72
CA TYR A 371 -14.70 -12.62 -9.45
C TYR A 371 -13.92 -13.33 -8.35
N TYR A 372 -13.32 -12.56 -7.45
CA TYR A 372 -12.61 -13.05 -6.28
C TYR A 372 -13.33 -12.60 -5.01
N SER A 373 -13.48 -13.51 -4.04
CA SER A 373 -14.12 -13.17 -2.76
C SER A 373 -13.60 -14.03 -1.60
N GLN A 374 -13.69 -13.48 -0.40
CA GLN A 374 -13.44 -14.18 0.87
C GLN A 374 -14.75 -14.61 1.57
N SER A 375 -15.89 -14.11 1.09
CA SER A 375 -17.22 -14.27 1.69
C SER A 375 -18.28 -14.52 0.61
N ALA A 376 -19.42 -15.07 1.02
CA ALA A 376 -20.56 -15.20 0.13
C ALA A 376 -21.32 -13.86 0.08
N GLU A 377 -21.18 -13.16 -1.05
CA GLU A 377 -21.76 -11.83 -1.25
C GLU A 377 -22.40 -11.73 -2.64
N PRO A 378 -23.46 -10.93 -2.80
CA PRO A 378 -23.99 -10.64 -4.13
C PRO A 378 -22.94 -9.95 -5.01
N LEU A 379 -22.81 -10.41 -6.26
CA LEU A 379 -22.07 -9.72 -7.31
C LEU A 379 -22.76 -8.42 -7.70
N THR A 380 -21.95 -7.39 -7.87
CA THR A 380 -22.35 -6.08 -8.39
C THR A 380 -21.66 -5.78 -9.71
N ALA A 381 -22.11 -4.72 -10.38
CA ALA A 381 -21.55 -4.25 -11.64
C ALA A 381 -20.06 -3.90 -11.59
N ASN A 382 -19.47 -3.67 -10.41
CA ASN A 382 -18.06 -3.31 -10.28
C ASN A 382 -17.17 -4.48 -9.83
N ASP A 383 -17.71 -5.67 -9.55
CA ASP A 383 -16.94 -6.73 -8.88
C ASP A 383 -16.14 -7.64 -9.84
N LEU A 384 -16.26 -7.45 -11.16
CA LEU A 384 -15.60 -8.31 -12.14
C LEU A 384 -14.21 -7.80 -12.53
N PHE A 385 -13.33 -8.73 -12.87
CA PHE A 385 -11.97 -8.46 -13.36
C PHE A 385 -11.74 -9.16 -14.70
N TYR A 386 -11.07 -8.48 -15.62
CA TYR A 386 -10.31 -9.14 -16.67
C TYR A 386 -8.96 -9.58 -16.07
N VAL A 387 -8.64 -10.85 -16.20
CA VAL A 387 -7.38 -11.43 -15.75
C VAL A 387 -6.69 -12.07 -16.94
N TYR A 388 -5.40 -11.80 -17.10
CA TYR A 388 -4.51 -12.54 -17.98
C TYR A 388 -3.26 -12.95 -17.20
N THR A 389 -2.81 -14.19 -17.37
CA THR A 389 -1.51 -14.66 -16.87
C THR A 389 -0.88 -15.56 -17.92
N GLY A 390 0.38 -15.29 -18.27
CA GLY A 390 1.11 -15.99 -19.32
C GLY A 390 2.62 -16.02 -19.09
N LEU A 391 3.30 -16.76 -19.97
CA LEU A 391 4.75 -16.94 -19.96
C LEU A 391 5.31 -16.53 -21.32
N SER A 392 6.48 -15.89 -21.32
CA SER A 392 7.21 -15.60 -22.56
C SER A 392 7.66 -16.89 -23.26
N ASP A 393 7.84 -16.84 -24.58
CA ASP A 393 8.21 -18.00 -25.41
C ASP A 393 9.58 -18.59 -25.00
N ASP A 394 10.47 -17.79 -24.41
CA ASP A 394 11.77 -18.20 -23.86
C ASP A 394 11.70 -18.68 -22.40
N GLY A 395 10.51 -18.63 -21.78
CA GLY A 395 10.28 -19.01 -20.40
C GLY A 395 10.95 -18.12 -19.36
N GLN A 396 11.44 -16.93 -19.73
CA GLN A 396 12.19 -16.05 -18.83
C GLN A 396 11.31 -15.03 -18.09
N TYR A 397 10.08 -14.79 -18.55
CA TYR A 397 9.19 -13.77 -17.96
C TYR A 397 7.78 -14.30 -17.81
N VAL A 398 7.20 -14.08 -16.63
CA VAL A 398 5.76 -14.16 -16.42
C VAL A 398 5.17 -12.78 -16.69
N VAL A 399 4.12 -12.74 -17.50
CA VAL A 399 3.34 -11.54 -17.78
C VAL A 399 1.94 -11.74 -17.20
N SER A 400 1.49 -10.81 -16.36
CA SER A 400 0.14 -10.83 -15.83
C SER A 400 -0.54 -9.47 -15.94
N ALA A 401 -1.84 -9.45 -16.22
CA ALA A 401 -2.63 -8.23 -16.25
C ALA A 401 -3.94 -8.44 -15.48
N ILE A 402 -4.28 -7.48 -14.63
CA ILE A 402 -5.50 -7.47 -13.82
C ILE A 402 -6.17 -6.11 -14.02
N PHE A 403 -7.37 -6.14 -14.58
CA PHE A 403 -8.07 -4.95 -15.01
C PHE A 403 -9.52 -4.98 -14.51
N PRO A 404 -9.98 -4.00 -13.71
CA PRO A 404 -11.37 -3.90 -13.30
C PRO A 404 -12.32 -3.83 -14.49
N LEU A 405 -13.48 -4.47 -14.39
CA LEU A 405 -14.54 -4.40 -15.39
C LEU A 405 -15.83 -3.87 -14.75
N PHE A 406 -16.47 -2.96 -15.47
CA PHE A 406 -17.85 -2.57 -15.20
C PHE A 406 -18.79 -3.39 -16.07
N ALA A 407 -19.67 -4.15 -15.44
CA ALA A 407 -20.70 -4.96 -16.06
C ALA A 407 -22.08 -4.38 -15.74
N GLY A 408 -22.52 -3.39 -16.52
CA GLY A 408 -23.76 -2.64 -16.28
C GLY A 408 -25.06 -3.49 -16.33
N PHE A 409 -24.96 -4.75 -16.77
CA PHE A 409 -26.05 -5.73 -16.74
C PHE A 409 -26.20 -6.45 -15.39
N LEU A 410 -25.26 -6.26 -14.46
CA LEU A 410 -25.34 -6.73 -13.08
C LEU A 410 -25.92 -5.64 -12.16
N PRO A 411 -26.41 -6.01 -10.96
CA PRO A 411 -26.93 -5.05 -9.99
C PRO A 411 -25.92 -3.95 -9.61
N GLN A 412 -26.43 -2.74 -9.39
CA GLN A 412 -25.61 -1.60 -8.94
C GLN A 412 -25.53 -1.58 -7.42
N GLY A 413 -24.31 -1.63 -6.89
CA GLY A 413 -24.04 -1.52 -5.44
C GLY A 413 -24.40 -2.76 -4.63
N ARG A 414 -23.77 -2.88 -3.44
CA ARG A 414 -24.05 -3.95 -2.48
C ARG A 414 -25.19 -3.51 -1.56
N THR A 415 -26.44 -3.80 -1.90
CA THR A 415 -27.53 -3.63 -0.92
C THR A 415 -27.56 -4.83 0.03
N VAL A 416 -26.51 -4.96 0.86
CA VAL A 416 -26.43 -5.98 1.94
C VAL A 416 -27.66 -5.90 2.86
N TYR A 417 -28.26 -4.71 2.96
CA TYR A 417 -29.46 -4.44 3.76
C TYR A 417 -30.79 -4.85 3.10
N GLU A 418 -30.80 -5.28 1.82
CA GLU A 418 -32.01 -5.71 1.11
C GLU A 418 -32.13 -7.23 0.95
N ILE A 419 -31.12 -8.01 1.36
CA ILE A 419 -31.27 -9.47 1.46
C ILE A 419 -32.19 -9.76 2.63
N ALA A 420 -33.49 -9.88 2.34
CA ALA A 420 -34.53 -10.08 3.34
C ALA A 420 -34.34 -11.36 4.19
N ASP A 421 -33.61 -12.34 3.66
CA ASP A 421 -33.27 -13.60 4.35
C ASP A 421 -31.84 -14.03 3.96
N ILE A 422 -30.87 -13.64 4.80
CA ILE A 422 -29.45 -13.95 4.58
C ILE A 422 -29.19 -15.47 4.65
N ASP A 423 -29.90 -16.19 5.51
CA ASP A 423 -29.75 -17.64 5.65
C ASP A 423 -30.21 -18.34 4.37
N GLN A 424 -31.33 -17.87 3.79
CA GLN A 424 -31.80 -18.36 2.50
C GLN A 424 -30.82 -18.02 1.37
N PHE A 425 -30.24 -16.82 1.35
CA PHE A 425 -29.22 -16.48 0.36
C PHE A 425 -28.00 -17.40 0.45
N MET A 426 -27.47 -17.60 1.66
CA MET A 426 -26.34 -18.50 1.91
C MET A 426 -26.63 -19.94 1.47
N MET A 427 -27.83 -20.46 1.76
CA MET A 427 -28.25 -21.80 1.32
C MET A 427 -28.33 -21.93 -0.21
N ASN A 428 -28.63 -20.84 -0.92
CA ASN A 428 -28.81 -20.83 -2.37
C ASN A 428 -27.64 -20.17 -3.13
N TYR A 429 -26.55 -19.83 -2.43
CA TYR A 429 -25.46 -19.02 -2.98
C TYR A 429 -24.81 -19.68 -4.21
N ARG A 430 -24.67 -21.00 -4.20
CA ARG A 430 -24.21 -21.78 -5.36
C ARG A 430 -25.10 -21.56 -6.58
N THR A 431 -26.41 -21.76 -6.43
CA THR A 431 -27.37 -21.61 -7.51
C THR A 431 -27.41 -20.17 -8.02
N TYR A 432 -27.24 -19.20 -7.11
CA TYR A 432 -27.09 -17.79 -7.47
C TYR A 432 -25.84 -17.58 -8.35
N LEU A 433 -24.66 -18.04 -7.94
CA LEU A 433 -23.43 -17.91 -8.72
C LEU A 433 -23.52 -18.60 -10.08
N ASP A 434 -24.15 -19.77 -10.17
CA ASP A 434 -24.35 -20.47 -11.44
C ASP A 434 -25.26 -19.67 -12.39
N GLY A 435 -26.31 -19.01 -11.85
CA GLY A 435 -27.17 -18.12 -12.61
C GLY A 435 -26.44 -16.88 -13.12
N VAL A 436 -25.61 -16.27 -12.27
CA VAL A 436 -24.78 -15.11 -12.65
C VAL A 436 -23.73 -15.51 -13.69
N LEU A 437 -23.07 -16.66 -13.52
CA LEU A 437 -22.10 -17.18 -14.48
C LEU A 437 -22.73 -17.40 -15.87
N LEU A 438 -23.93 -17.97 -15.93
CA LEU A 438 -24.67 -18.12 -17.20
C LEU A 438 -24.94 -16.77 -17.86
N GLN A 439 -25.27 -15.75 -17.07
CA GLN A 439 -25.47 -14.39 -17.58
C GLN A 439 -24.18 -13.80 -18.14
N ILE A 440 -23.05 -13.90 -17.42
CA ILE A 440 -21.75 -13.35 -17.85
C ILE A 440 -21.25 -14.07 -19.12
N ASN A 441 -21.42 -15.40 -19.21
CA ASN A 441 -20.92 -16.19 -20.34
C ASN A 441 -21.56 -15.87 -21.70
N VAL A 442 -22.78 -15.35 -21.71
CA VAL A 442 -23.49 -15.03 -22.97
C VAL A 442 -23.31 -13.57 -23.41
N MET A 443 -22.64 -12.75 -22.60
CA MET A 443 -22.43 -11.33 -22.90
C MET A 443 -21.26 -11.14 -23.85
N ASP A 444 -21.47 -10.33 -24.88
CA ASP A 444 -20.42 -9.90 -25.78
C ASP A 444 -19.41 -8.98 -25.05
N SER A 445 -18.18 -8.93 -25.53
CA SER A 445 -17.11 -8.08 -24.98
C SER A 445 -17.47 -6.60 -24.85
N SER A 446 -18.35 -6.08 -25.72
CA SER A 446 -18.84 -4.69 -25.66
C SER A 446 -19.85 -4.42 -24.55
N ALA A 447 -20.34 -5.46 -23.86
CA ALA A 447 -21.22 -5.34 -22.69
C ALA A 447 -20.45 -4.95 -21.42
N TYR A 448 -19.12 -4.92 -21.49
CA TYR A 448 -18.22 -4.55 -20.40
C TYR A 448 -17.60 -3.18 -20.69
N SER A 449 -17.31 -2.44 -19.63
CA SER A 449 -16.50 -1.22 -19.68
C SER A 449 -15.25 -1.37 -18.80
N PRO A 450 -14.04 -1.26 -19.39
CA PRO A 450 -13.79 -1.11 -20.82
C PRO A 450 -14.15 -2.37 -21.62
N ASN A 451 -14.22 -2.22 -22.94
CA ASN A 451 -14.50 -3.34 -23.84
C ASN A 451 -13.35 -4.36 -23.76
N ILE A 452 -13.68 -5.64 -23.55
CA ILE A 452 -12.71 -6.74 -23.45
C ILE A 452 -11.80 -6.81 -24.68
N GLN A 453 -12.28 -6.51 -25.89
CA GLN A 453 -11.42 -6.52 -27.09
C GLN A 453 -10.26 -5.52 -27.03
N LEU A 454 -10.42 -4.39 -26.33
CA LEU A 454 -9.34 -3.43 -26.16
C LEU A 454 -8.27 -3.98 -25.20
N LEU A 455 -8.69 -4.73 -24.18
CA LEU A 455 -7.79 -5.41 -23.24
C LEU A 455 -7.08 -6.60 -23.91
N ASP A 456 -7.79 -7.38 -24.73
CA ASP A 456 -7.18 -8.44 -25.53
C ASP A 456 -6.13 -7.87 -26.50
N ALA A 457 -6.44 -6.74 -27.15
CA ALA A 457 -5.51 -6.06 -28.06
C ALA A 457 -4.26 -5.53 -27.33
N LEU A 458 -4.44 -4.95 -26.14
CA LEU A 458 -3.33 -4.55 -25.27
C LEU A 458 -2.45 -5.75 -24.96
N VAL A 459 -3.03 -6.84 -24.43
CA VAL A 459 -2.26 -8.04 -24.06
C VAL A 459 -1.57 -8.64 -25.28
N ALA A 460 -2.26 -8.74 -26.42
CA ALA A 460 -1.70 -9.29 -27.64
C ALA A 460 -0.49 -8.50 -28.17
N SER A 461 -0.41 -7.20 -27.87
CA SER A 461 0.68 -6.33 -28.30
C SER A 461 1.96 -6.43 -27.46
N ILE A 462 1.89 -7.08 -26.28
CA ILE A 462 3.03 -7.13 -25.35
C ILE A 462 4.20 -7.86 -26.01
N THR A 463 5.39 -7.30 -25.84
CA THR A 463 6.68 -7.93 -26.16
C THR A 463 7.63 -7.73 -24.99
N VAL A 464 8.35 -8.78 -24.62
CA VAL A 464 9.40 -8.77 -23.58
C VAL A 464 10.67 -9.42 -24.13
N HIS A 465 11.84 -8.87 -23.78
CA HIS A 465 13.16 -9.23 -24.33
C HIS A 465 14.27 -9.22 -23.29
#